data_AF-A0A518HNB6-F1
#
_entry.id   AF-A0A518HNB6-F1
#
_cell.length_a   1.000
_cell.length_b   1.000
_cell.length_c   1.000
_cell.angle_alpha   90.00
_cell.angle_beta   90.00
_cell.angle_gamma   90.00
#
_symmetry.space_group_name_H-M   'P 1'
#
loop_
_entity.id
_entity.type
_entity.pdbx_description
1 polymer ?
#
loop_
_entity_poly.entity_id
_entity_poly.type
_entity_poly.pdbx_seq_one_letter_code
_entity_poly.pdbx_strand_id
1 'polypeptide(L)'
;MVTRLEERMTDSATHETSKRRNEMNFDETHAFIDRIRSRIAEVVVGQEVVVERLLIALFTGGHVLLQGVPGLAKTLLVSAMAKSVHLEFSRIQFTVDLLPSDIVGSEILDQKSNDFRVHQGPIFTNLLLADEINRAAPKVQSALLEAMQEHKVTIGNETFALPAPFLVIATQNPVEQSGTFELPEAQLDRFMLCHRLTYPTPEEEREVLMRNARLGIRREGSGAVARTEFDVLEHSPVGTGGDLIAAMEAVQDIHVSETFADHVVEIVNQTRQDDRLDFGCSPRAGIALIKSARARALIQGRHYVVPDDLFALAEDVMLHRIRLNYEALADGLTGTDVLQQIMAGVGRKVAGRNGQTV
;
A
#
# COMPACT_ATOMS: atom_id res chain seq x y z
N MET A 1 39.45 -32.78 -22.87
CA MET A 1 39.14 -32.83 -21.42
C MET A 1 39.43 -31.49 -20.73
N VAL A 2 40.33 -30.65 -21.27
CA VAL A 2 40.65 -29.31 -20.72
C VAL A 2 39.59 -28.25 -21.05
N THR A 3 38.96 -28.33 -22.22
CA THR A 3 37.94 -27.35 -22.68
C THR A 3 36.63 -27.32 -21.87
N ARG A 4 36.24 -28.43 -21.22
CA ARG A 4 35.03 -28.47 -20.35
C ARG A 4 35.25 -27.92 -18.95
N LEU A 5 36.51 -27.76 -18.51
CA LEU A 5 36.85 -27.17 -17.21
C LEU A 5 36.92 -25.64 -17.30
N GLU A 6 37.42 -25.10 -18.42
CA GLU A 6 37.48 -23.66 -18.66
C GLU A 6 36.08 -23.04 -18.83
N GLU A 7 35.17 -23.67 -19.58
CA GLU A 7 33.78 -23.22 -19.73
C GLU A 7 33.00 -23.18 -18.39
N ARG A 8 33.23 -24.17 -17.51
CA ARG A 8 32.62 -24.20 -16.17
C ARG A 8 33.16 -23.13 -15.22
N MET A 9 34.42 -22.72 -15.40
CA MET A 9 35.04 -21.66 -14.59
C MET A 9 34.61 -20.27 -15.06
N THR A 10 34.40 -20.06 -16.36
CA THR A 10 33.87 -18.80 -16.89
C THR A 10 32.40 -18.59 -16.54
N ASP A 11 31.56 -19.64 -16.57
CA ASP A 11 30.16 -19.55 -16.14
C ASP A 11 30.02 -19.32 -14.63
N SER A 12 30.89 -19.93 -13.81
CA SER A 12 30.94 -19.69 -12.36
C SER A 12 31.34 -18.24 -12.05
N ALA A 13 32.33 -17.70 -12.77
CA ALA A 13 32.81 -16.33 -12.56
C ALA A 13 31.80 -15.27 -13.01
N THR A 14 31.08 -15.46 -14.13
CA THR A 14 30.00 -14.56 -14.54
C THR A 14 28.78 -14.65 -13.62
N HIS A 15 28.43 -15.85 -13.14
CA HIS A 15 27.39 -16.00 -12.11
C HIS A 15 27.78 -15.33 -10.79
N GLU A 16 29.01 -15.52 -10.28
CA GLU A 16 29.48 -14.83 -9.07
C GLU A 16 29.55 -13.32 -9.24
N THR A 17 29.91 -12.81 -10.42
CA THR A 17 30.00 -11.37 -10.66
C THR A 17 28.60 -10.74 -10.80
N SER A 18 27.65 -11.44 -11.43
CA SER A 18 26.23 -11.03 -11.46
C SER A 18 25.60 -11.10 -10.07
N LYS A 19 25.92 -12.13 -9.28
CA LYS A 19 25.41 -12.32 -7.93
C LYS A 19 25.96 -11.26 -6.97
N ARG A 20 27.26 -10.96 -7.03
CA ARG A 20 27.89 -9.87 -6.25
C ARG A 20 27.38 -8.48 -6.65
N ARG A 21 27.10 -8.25 -7.94
CA ARG A 21 26.51 -6.99 -8.41
C ARG A 21 25.05 -6.83 -7.97
N ASN A 22 24.29 -7.91 -7.90
CA ASN A 22 22.94 -7.92 -7.34
C ASN A 22 22.93 -7.83 -5.80
N GLU A 23 23.90 -8.44 -5.11
CA GLU A 23 24.05 -8.34 -3.65
C GLU A 23 24.40 -6.90 -3.22
N MET A 24 25.31 -6.21 -3.92
CA MET A 24 25.58 -4.78 -3.68
C MET A 24 24.34 -3.90 -3.92
N ASN A 25 23.50 -4.23 -4.93
CA ASN A 25 22.25 -3.51 -5.20
C ASN A 25 21.20 -3.74 -4.08
N PHE A 26 21.17 -4.95 -3.50
CA PHE A 26 20.24 -5.27 -2.43
C PHE A 26 20.58 -4.56 -1.12
N ASP A 27 21.85 -4.54 -0.72
CA ASP A 27 22.27 -3.87 0.52
C ASP A 27 22.04 -2.35 0.45
N GLU A 28 22.32 -1.74 -0.71
CA GLU A 28 22.02 -0.33 -0.97
C GLU A 28 20.52 -0.03 -0.91
N THR A 29 19.71 -0.90 -1.53
CA THR A 29 18.25 -0.83 -1.49
C THR A 29 17.72 -0.98 -0.07
N HIS A 30 18.22 -1.94 0.71
CA HIS A 30 17.82 -2.14 2.10
C HIS A 30 18.19 -0.94 2.96
N ALA A 31 19.41 -0.43 2.82
CA ALA A 31 19.86 0.78 3.51
C ALA A 31 19.00 1.99 3.14
N PHE A 32 18.52 2.10 1.90
CA PHE A 32 17.57 3.12 1.47
C PHE A 32 16.22 2.99 2.19
N ILE A 33 15.68 1.76 2.30
CA ILE A 33 14.44 1.49 3.03
C ILE A 33 14.59 1.88 4.51
N ASP A 34 15.70 1.52 5.15
CA ASP A 34 15.97 1.87 6.55
C ASP A 34 16.08 3.39 6.76
N ARG A 35 16.66 4.12 5.80
CA ARG A 35 16.68 5.59 5.83
C ARG A 35 15.26 6.18 5.75
N ILE A 36 14.39 5.65 4.89
CA ILE A 36 12.99 6.09 4.81
C ILE A 36 12.27 5.84 6.14
N ARG A 37 12.39 4.63 6.69
CA ARG A 37 11.73 4.26 7.95
C ARG A 37 12.19 5.16 9.10
N SER A 38 13.50 5.35 9.22
CA SER A 38 14.09 6.21 10.24
C SER A 38 13.58 7.66 10.12
N ARG A 39 13.51 8.17 8.89
CA ARG A 39 13.01 9.53 8.61
C ARG A 39 11.54 9.70 8.97
N ILE A 40 10.70 8.71 8.68
CA ILE A 40 9.29 8.74 9.06
C ILE A 40 9.13 8.65 10.59
N ALA A 41 9.94 7.83 11.26
CA ALA A 41 9.92 7.65 12.72
C ALA A 41 10.33 8.90 13.51
N GLU A 42 10.98 9.89 12.88
CA GLU A 42 11.23 11.21 13.49
C GLU A 42 9.93 11.96 13.82
N VAL A 43 8.91 11.81 12.98
CA VAL A 43 7.64 12.56 13.09
C VAL A 43 6.45 11.69 13.46
N VAL A 44 6.45 10.40 13.13
CA VAL A 44 5.38 9.47 13.46
C VAL A 44 5.83 8.50 14.54
N VAL A 45 4.98 8.30 15.55
CA VAL A 45 5.24 7.39 16.67
C VAL A 45 4.24 6.24 16.63
N GLY A 46 4.71 5.01 16.85
CA GLY A 46 3.84 3.84 17.05
C GLY A 46 3.11 3.34 15.80
N GLN A 47 3.53 3.75 14.60
CA GLN A 47 2.87 3.39 13.34
C GLN A 47 3.75 2.51 12.44
N GLU A 48 4.70 1.76 13.02
CA GLU A 48 5.65 0.90 12.26
C GLU A 48 4.94 -0.05 11.29
N VAL A 49 3.85 -0.66 11.75
CA VAL A 49 3.02 -1.56 10.96
C VAL A 49 2.46 -0.82 9.75
N VAL A 50 1.87 0.36 9.94
CA VAL A 50 1.29 1.17 8.85
C VAL A 50 2.35 1.63 7.88
N VAL A 51 3.51 2.08 8.38
CA VAL A 51 4.68 2.44 7.55
C VAL A 51 5.08 1.26 6.68
N GLU A 52 5.18 0.05 7.23
CA GLU A 52 5.47 -1.17 6.46
C GLU A 52 4.42 -1.38 5.35
N ARG A 53 3.11 -1.22 5.62
CA ARG A 53 2.05 -1.40 4.60
C ARG A 53 2.14 -0.34 3.49
N LEU A 54 2.45 0.90 3.85
CA LEU A 54 2.62 1.97 2.87
C LEU A 54 3.87 1.77 2.00
N LEU A 55 4.97 1.29 2.57
CA LEU A 55 6.17 0.93 1.81
C LEU A 55 5.93 -0.27 0.89
N ILE A 56 5.22 -1.30 1.37
CA ILE A 56 4.79 -2.42 0.53
C ILE A 56 4.02 -1.92 -0.69
N ALA A 57 3.03 -1.06 -0.46
CA ALA A 57 2.22 -0.48 -1.51
C ALA A 57 3.04 0.35 -2.51
N LEU A 58 3.95 1.18 -2.00
CA LEU A 58 4.86 1.99 -2.80
C LEU A 58 5.75 1.13 -3.71
N PHE A 59 6.40 0.10 -3.17
CA PHE A 59 7.33 -0.75 -3.93
C PHE A 59 6.63 -1.74 -4.87
N THR A 60 5.35 -2.03 -4.65
CA THR A 60 4.56 -2.94 -5.49
C THR A 60 3.66 -2.23 -6.49
N GLY A 61 3.54 -0.90 -6.40
CA GLY A 61 2.58 -0.09 -7.14
C GLY A 61 1.12 -0.41 -6.78
N GLY A 62 0.87 -0.93 -5.58
CA GLY A 62 -0.47 -1.27 -5.10
C GLY A 62 -1.11 -0.13 -4.33
N HIS A 63 -2.43 0.03 -4.38
CA HIS A 63 -3.14 1.05 -3.59
C HIS A 63 -3.52 0.52 -2.20
N VAL A 64 -3.61 1.43 -1.21
CA VAL A 64 -3.94 1.09 0.18
C VAL A 64 -5.22 1.78 0.62
N LEU A 65 -6.06 1.05 1.33
CA LEU A 65 -7.20 1.56 2.08
C LEU A 65 -6.86 1.54 3.58
N LEU A 66 -6.97 2.68 4.25
CA LEU A 66 -6.75 2.85 5.68
C LEU A 66 -8.09 3.08 6.40
N GLN A 67 -8.58 2.04 7.05
CA GLN A 67 -9.79 2.11 7.87
C GLN A 67 -9.42 2.52 9.28
N GLY A 68 -10.08 3.54 9.82
CA GLY A 68 -9.90 3.90 11.22
C GLY A 68 -10.36 5.30 11.52
N VAL A 69 -10.43 5.61 12.81
CA VAL A 69 -10.94 6.88 13.33
C VAL A 69 -10.09 8.08 12.89
N PRO A 70 -10.69 9.29 12.87
CA PRO A 70 -9.96 10.53 12.63
C PRO A 70 -8.85 10.76 13.68
N GLY A 71 -7.84 11.56 13.32
CA GLY A 71 -6.82 12.00 14.28
C GLY A 71 -5.61 11.09 14.45
N LEU A 72 -5.52 9.96 13.75
CA LEU A 72 -4.37 9.03 13.82
C LEU A 72 -3.17 9.46 12.95
N ALA A 73 -2.95 10.77 12.79
CA ALA A 73 -1.84 11.34 12.03
C ALA A 73 -1.65 10.77 10.60
N LYS A 74 -2.70 10.24 9.96
CA LYS A 74 -2.63 9.61 8.63
C LYS A 74 -2.05 10.57 7.57
N THR A 75 -2.49 11.83 7.58
CA THR A 75 -1.98 12.86 6.68
C THR A 75 -0.50 13.17 6.92
N LEU A 76 -0.06 13.21 8.18
CA LEU A 76 1.34 13.41 8.53
C LEU A 76 2.19 12.23 8.03
N LEU A 77 1.75 11.00 8.29
CA LEU A 77 2.43 9.78 7.85
C LEU A 77 2.63 9.75 6.33
N VAL A 78 1.55 10.02 5.59
CA VAL A 78 1.57 9.97 4.13
C VAL A 78 2.43 11.11 3.55
N SER A 79 2.30 12.32 4.08
CA SER A 79 3.15 13.44 3.69
C SER A 79 4.62 13.17 4.02
N ALA A 80 4.90 12.55 5.16
CA ALA A 80 6.24 12.19 5.57
C ALA A 80 6.90 11.19 4.63
N MET A 81 6.14 10.18 4.20
CA MET A 81 6.60 9.24 3.19
C MET A 81 6.90 9.93 1.86
N ALA A 82 5.97 10.75 1.34
CA ALA A 82 6.17 11.47 0.07
C ALA A 82 7.43 12.36 0.09
N LYS A 83 7.62 13.14 1.17
CA LYS A 83 8.81 13.99 1.36
C LYS A 83 10.11 13.18 1.46
N SER A 84 10.06 11.98 2.05
CA SER A 84 11.24 11.13 2.23
C SER A 84 11.79 10.61 0.91
N VAL A 85 10.91 10.36 -0.08
CA VAL A 85 11.29 9.83 -1.41
C VAL A 85 11.16 10.84 -2.55
N HIS A 86 10.97 12.13 -2.24
CA HIS A 86 10.84 13.21 -3.22
C HIS A 86 9.74 12.96 -4.27
N LEU A 87 8.58 12.48 -3.83
CA LEU A 87 7.41 12.28 -4.66
C LEU A 87 6.45 13.47 -4.58
N GLU A 88 5.80 13.80 -5.69
CA GLU A 88 4.70 14.75 -5.68
C GLU A 88 3.57 14.20 -4.81
N PHE A 89 2.99 15.08 -3.99
CA PHE A 89 1.95 14.74 -3.04
C PHE A 89 0.74 15.64 -3.27
N SER A 90 -0.44 15.02 -3.35
CA SER A 90 -1.72 15.72 -3.38
C SER A 90 -2.67 15.09 -2.37
N ARG A 91 -3.57 15.91 -1.84
CA ARG A 91 -4.59 15.49 -0.87
C ARG A 91 -5.95 15.95 -1.36
N ILE A 92 -6.90 15.03 -1.36
CA ILE A 92 -8.31 15.31 -1.65
C ILE A 92 -9.13 14.87 -0.46
N GLN A 93 -9.97 15.77 0.03
CA GLN A 93 -11.00 15.45 1.00
C GLN A 93 -12.28 15.08 0.25
N PHE A 94 -12.78 13.86 0.42
CA PHE A 94 -14.02 13.45 -0.19
C PHE A 94 -15.20 14.01 0.59
N THR A 95 -16.12 14.64 -0.13
CA THR A 95 -17.33 15.26 0.39
C THR A 95 -18.51 14.88 -0.49
N VAL A 96 -19.73 15.08 0.04
CA VAL A 96 -20.98 14.68 -0.64
C VAL A 96 -21.24 15.47 -1.94
N ASP A 97 -20.66 16.66 -2.06
CA ASP A 97 -20.79 17.59 -3.17
C ASP A 97 -19.64 17.51 -4.18
N LEU A 98 -18.60 16.72 -3.89
CA LEU A 98 -17.45 16.56 -4.77
C LEU A 98 -17.90 16.00 -6.13
N LEU A 99 -17.38 16.55 -7.23
CA LEU A 99 -17.64 16.08 -8.58
C LEU A 99 -16.46 15.25 -9.11
N PRO A 100 -16.69 14.33 -10.07
CA PRO A 100 -15.59 13.62 -10.74
C PRO A 100 -14.55 14.57 -11.37
N SER A 101 -15.00 15.72 -11.87
CA SER A 101 -14.13 16.76 -12.44
C SER A 101 -13.19 17.41 -11.42
N ASP A 102 -13.56 17.43 -10.14
CA ASP A 102 -12.71 17.98 -9.06
C ASP A 102 -11.55 17.05 -8.71
N ILE A 103 -11.65 15.78 -9.12
CA ILE A 103 -10.61 14.75 -8.97
C ILE A 103 -9.77 14.68 -10.24
N VAL A 104 -10.43 14.45 -11.36
CA VAL A 104 -9.78 14.15 -12.65
C VAL A 104 -9.29 15.42 -13.33
N GLY A 105 -10.04 16.52 -13.21
CA GLY A 105 -9.82 17.75 -13.98
C GLY A 105 -10.99 18.07 -14.90
N SER A 106 -10.94 19.24 -15.52
CA SER A 106 -12.00 19.75 -16.40
C SER A 106 -11.46 20.64 -17.51
N GLU A 107 -12.26 20.82 -18.56
CA GLU A 107 -12.00 21.84 -19.58
C GLU A 107 -12.59 23.18 -19.14
N ILE A 108 -11.75 24.19 -19.04
CA ILE A 108 -12.13 25.56 -18.69
C ILE A 108 -12.04 26.42 -19.94
N LEU A 109 -13.12 27.14 -20.26
CA LEU A 109 -13.12 28.12 -21.34
C LEU A 109 -12.29 29.34 -20.94
N ASP A 110 -11.18 29.60 -21.64
CA ASP A 110 -10.41 30.83 -21.46
C ASP A 110 -11.16 31.98 -22.15
N GLN A 111 -11.80 32.84 -21.35
CA GLN A 111 -12.58 33.99 -21.84
C GLN A 111 -11.76 34.97 -22.69
N LYS A 112 -10.42 34.96 -22.59
CA LYS A 112 -9.56 35.84 -23.39
C LYS A 112 -9.29 35.29 -24.79
N SER A 113 -9.11 33.97 -24.92
CA SER A 113 -8.82 33.34 -26.22
C SER A 113 -10.04 32.68 -26.87
N ASN A 114 -11.14 32.50 -26.12
CA ASN A 114 -12.29 31.66 -26.49
C ASN A 114 -11.92 30.19 -26.79
N ASP A 115 -10.78 29.72 -26.28
CA ASP A 115 -10.36 28.32 -26.38
C ASP A 115 -10.62 27.57 -25.08
N PHE A 116 -10.86 26.26 -25.19
CA PHE A 116 -10.91 25.36 -24.04
C PHE A 116 -9.49 24.99 -23.63
N ARG A 117 -9.17 25.15 -22.34
CA ARG A 117 -7.92 24.70 -21.73
C ARG A 117 -8.21 23.62 -20.71
N VAL A 118 -7.47 22.53 -20.79
CA VAL A 118 -7.54 21.45 -19.80
C VAL A 118 -6.87 21.91 -18.51
N HIS A 119 -7.61 21.84 -17.41
CA HIS A 119 -7.09 21.99 -16.06
C HIS A 119 -7.00 20.61 -15.42
N GLN A 120 -5.78 20.13 -15.22
CA GLN A 120 -5.52 18.84 -14.57
C GLN A 120 -5.95 18.85 -13.11
N GLY A 121 -6.62 17.79 -12.68
CA GLY A 121 -7.07 17.64 -11.30
C GLY A 121 -5.97 17.17 -10.34
N PRO A 122 -6.28 17.09 -9.05
CA PRO A 122 -5.35 16.66 -8.00
C PRO A 122 -4.81 15.22 -8.14
N ILE A 123 -5.38 14.37 -9.01
CA ILE A 123 -4.86 13.01 -9.25
C ILE A 123 -3.55 12.98 -10.04
N PHE A 124 -3.17 14.08 -10.71
CA PHE A 124 -1.89 14.19 -11.41
C PHE A 124 -0.77 14.46 -10.41
N THR A 125 -0.44 13.42 -9.65
CA THR A 125 0.57 13.41 -8.59
C THR A 125 1.17 12.00 -8.49
N ASN A 126 2.28 11.80 -7.79
CA ASN A 126 2.79 10.46 -7.51
C ASN A 126 2.05 9.79 -6.35
N LEU A 127 1.75 10.56 -5.32
CA LEU A 127 1.07 10.08 -4.13
C LEU A 127 -0.19 10.92 -3.88
N LEU A 128 -1.33 10.24 -3.91
CA LEU A 128 -2.63 10.81 -3.60
C LEU A 128 -3.17 10.29 -2.26
N LEU A 129 -3.41 11.19 -1.31
CA LEU A 129 -4.23 10.91 -0.13
C LEU A 129 -5.69 11.25 -0.42
N ALA A 130 -6.56 10.23 -0.47
CA ALA A 130 -7.99 10.36 -0.66
C ALA A 130 -8.71 10.16 0.68
N ASP A 131 -8.94 11.25 1.41
CA ASP A 131 -9.55 11.18 2.74
C ASP A 131 -11.06 10.98 2.68
N GLU A 132 -11.56 10.06 3.51
CA GLU A 132 -12.99 9.77 3.68
C GLU A 132 -13.71 9.41 2.37
N ILE A 133 -13.13 8.50 1.58
CA ILE A 133 -13.66 8.09 0.26
C ILE A 133 -15.13 7.63 0.31
N ASN A 134 -15.58 7.13 1.47
CA ASN A 134 -16.97 6.76 1.71
C ASN A 134 -17.94 7.95 1.85
N ARG A 135 -17.50 9.21 1.82
CA ARG A 135 -18.41 10.38 1.87
C ARG A 135 -18.85 10.88 0.50
N ALA A 136 -18.12 10.53 -0.57
CA ALA A 136 -18.50 10.97 -1.91
C ALA A 136 -19.48 9.98 -2.58
N ALA A 137 -20.27 10.50 -3.52
CA ALA A 137 -21.19 9.69 -4.29
C ALA A 137 -20.47 8.59 -5.10
N PRO A 138 -21.15 7.46 -5.42
CA PRO A 138 -20.54 6.34 -6.14
C PRO A 138 -19.88 6.69 -7.48
N LYS A 139 -20.37 7.72 -8.18
CA LYS A 139 -19.78 8.20 -9.44
C LYS A 139 -18.38 8.80 -9.23
N VAL A 140 -18.17 9.49 -8.12
CA VAL A 140 -16.90 10.14 -7.74
C VAL A 140 -15.89 9.08 -7.33
N GLN A 141 -16.33 8.12 -6.51
CA GLN A 141 -15.54 6.95 -6.14
C GLN A 141 -15.09 6.18 -7.39
N SER A 142 -16.00 5.95 -8.34
CA SER A 142 -15.71 5.24 -9.59
C SER A 142 -14.65 5.95 -10.43
N ALA A 143 -14.70 7.29 -10.53
CA ALA A 143 -13.71 8.05 -11.29
C ALA A 143 -12.28 7.88 -10.73
N LEU A 144 -12.11 7.91 -9.41
CA LEU A 144 -10.82 7.64 -8.77
C LEU A 144 -10.37 6.18 -9.01
N LEU A 145 -11.28 5.22 -8.85
CA LEU A 145 -10.97 3.79 -8.99
C LEU A 145 -10.66 3.38 -10.44
N GLU A 146 -11.23 4.07 -11.42
CA GLU A 146 -10.89 3.94 -12.84
C GLU A 146 -9.47 4.46 -13.09
N ALA A 147 -9.14 5.65 -12.59
CA ALA A 147 -7.80 6.22 -12.67
C ALA A 147 -6.74 5.30 -12.03
N MET A 148 -7.05 4.68 -10.89
CA MET A 148 -6.21 3.67 -10.23
C MET A 148 -5.96 2.44 -11.12
N GLN A 149 -6.95 2.02 -11.91
CA GLN A 149 -6.84 0.80 -12.71
C GLN A 149 -6.22 1.03 -14.09
N GLU A 150 -6.49 2.17 -14.70
CA GLU A 150 -6.05 2.49 -16.06
C GLU A 150 -4.73 3.28 -16.11
N HIS A 151 -4.32 3.90 -15.00
CA HIS A 151 -3.15 4.80 -14.92
C HIS A 151 -3.18 5.95 -15.93
N LYS A 152 -4.36 6.31 -16.41
CA LYS A 152 -4.62 7.39 -17.34
C LYS A 152 -6.05 7.88 -17.12
N VAL A 153 -6.33 9.10 -17.58
CA VAL A 153 -7.67 9.69 -17.53
C VAL A 153 -7.94 10.46 -18.81
N THR A 154 -9.22 10.56 -19.18
CA THR A 154 -9.63 11.35 -20.34
C THR A 154 -10.39 12.59 -19.86
N ILE A 155 -9.93 13.77 -20.29
CA ILE A 155 -10.57 15.06 -19.99
C ILE A 155 -10.95 15.68 -21.33
N GLY A 156 -12.25 15.90 -21.54
CA GLY A 156 -12.74 16.31 -22.86
C GLY A 156 -12.45 15.22 -23.90
N ASN A 157 -11.63 15.57 -24.90
CA ASN A 157 -11.23 14.66 -25.97
C ASN A 157 -9.77 14.18 -25.88
N GLU A 158 -9.03 14.56 -24.83
CA GLU A 158 -7.62 14.23 -24.67
C GLU A 158 -7.40 13.26 -23.50
N THR A 159 -6.57 12.25 -23.72
CA THR A 159 -6.19 11.26 -22.70
C THR A 159 -4.80 11.58 -22.16
N PHE A 160 -4.69 11.66 -20.84
CA PHE A 160 -3.47 11.98 -20.12
C PHE A 160 -3.03 10.79 -19.27
N ALA A 161 -1.75 10.43 -19.35
CA ALA A 161 -1.17 9.44 -18.45
C ALA A 161 -0.91 10.05 -17.06
N LEU A 162 -1.10 9.25 -16.00
CA LEU A 162 -0.77 9.67 -14.65
C LEU A 162 0.74 9.54 -14.40
N PRO A 163 1.33 10.36 -13.52
CA PRO A 163 2.73 10.27 -13.14
C PRO A 163 3.10 8.88 -12.60
N ALA A 164 4.27 8.35 -12.97
CA ALA A 164 4.76 7.08 -12.47
C ALA A 164 5.85 7.28 -11.39
N PRO A 165 5.80 6.59 -10.24
CA PRO A 165 4.69 5.73 -9.79
C PRO A 165 3.46 6.55 -9.37
N PHE A 166 2.28 5.94 -9.48
CA PHE A 166 1.00 6.50 -9.02
C PHE A 166 0.43 5.63 -7.90
N LEU A 167 0.43 6.17 -6.68
CA LEU A 167 -0.07 5.51 -5.48
C LEU A 167 -1.27 6.29 -4.92
N VAL A 168 -2.30 5.54 -4.53
CA VAL A 168 -3.48 6.09 -3.84
C VAL A 168 -3.55 5.47 -2.47
N ILE A 169 -3.61 6.32 -1.46
CA ILE A 169 -3.87 5.96 -0.07
C ILE A 169 -5.24 6.55 0.25
N ALA A 170 -6.25 5.70 0.25
CA ALA A 170 -7.61 6.10 0.60
C ALA A 170 -7.85 5.89 2.09
N THR A 171 -8.66 6.73 2.72
CA THR A 171 -9.08 6.54 4.12
C THR A 171 -10.59 6.40 4.22
N GLN A 172 -11.04 5.59 5.18
CA GLN A 172 -12.45 5.45 5.53
C GLN A 172 -12.62 5.48 7.03
N ASN A 173 -13.66 6.19 7.47
CA ASN A 173 -14.12 6.14 8.85
C ASN A 173 -15.33 5.19 8.95
N PRO A 174 -15.20 4.02 9.59
CA PRO A 174 -16.29 3.05 9.69
C PRO A 174 -17.41 3.48 10.66
N VAL A 175 -17.17 4.49 11.50
CA VAL A 175 -18.11 4.91 12.56
C VAL A 175 -19.16 5.91 12.05
N GLU A 176 -18.88 6.61 10.94
CA GLU A 176 -19.80 7.60 10.37
C GLU A 176 -20.91 6.93 9.55
N GLN A 177 -22.11 6.82 10.15
CA GLN A 177 -23.29 6.21 9.52
C GLN A 177 -24.17 7.22 8.75
N SER A 178 -23.99 8.53 8.95
CA SER A 178 -24.83 9.55 8.28
C SER A 178 -24.09 10.15 7.10
N GLY A 179 -24.70 10.05 5.91
CA GLY A 179 -24.16 10.66 4.68
C GLY A 179 -22.95 9.93 4.10
N THR A 180 -22.82 8.61 4.34
CA THR A 180 -21.77 7.78 3.76
C THR A 180 -22.33 6.78 2.74
N PHE A 181 -21.50 6.47 1.74
CA PHE A 181 -21.71 5.52 0.66
C PHE A 181 -20.63 4.44 0.77
N GLU A 182 -21.03 3.23 1.15
CA GLU A 182 -20.13 2.09 1.22
C GLU A 182 -19.54 1.78 -0.17
N LEU A 183 -18.25 1.41 -0.19
CA LEU A 183 -17.63 0.92 -1.41
C LEU A 183 -18.14 -0.51 -1.66
N PRO A 184 -18.70 -0.80 -2.84
CA PRO A 184 -19.00 -2.18 -3.25
C PRO A 184 -17.75 -3.07 -3.20
N GLU A 185 -17.93 -4.37 -3.04
CA GLU A 185 -16.85 -5.35 -2.92
C GLU A 185 -15.94 -5.35 -4.15
N ALA A 186 -16.52 -5.17 -5.34
CA ALA A 186 -15.77 -5.03 -6.59
C ALA A 186 -14.86 -3.78 -6.62
N GLN A 187 -15.20 -2.75 -5.85
CA GLN A 187 -14.37 -1.55 -5.69
C GLN A 187 -13.29 -1.76 -4.64
N LEU A 188 -13.63 -2.35 -3.49
CA LEU A 188 -12.68 -2.72 -2.45
C LEU A 188 -11.57 -3.66 -2.98
N ASP A 189 -11.91 -4.61 -3.85
CA ASP A 189 -10.96 -5.57 -4.42
C ASP A 189 -9.84 -4.90 -5.26
N ARG A 190 -10.02 -3.64 -5.69
CA ARG A 190 -8.97 -2.84 -6.36
C ARG A 190 -7.88 -2.35 -5.42
N PHE A 191 -8.13 -2.27 -4.11
CA PHE A 191 -7.09 -1.97 -3.14
C PHE A 191 -6.28 -3.22 -2.83
N MET A 192 -4.95 -3.13 -2.93
CA MET A 192 -4.07 -4.24 -2.62
C MET A 192 -4.19 -4.61 -1.15
N LEU A 193 -4.11 -3.60 -0.27
CA LEU A 193 -4.16 -3.71 1.19
C LEU A 193 -5.30 -2.87 1.76
N CYS A 194 -5.97 -3.40 2.77
CA CYS A 194 -6.94 -2.70 3.62
C CYS A 194 -6.52 -2.83 5.09
N HIS A 195 -5.79 -1.82 5.58
CA HIS A 195 -5.26 -1.82 6.93
C HIS A 195 -6.20 -1.12 7.91
N ARG A 196 -6.40 -1.74 9.08
CA ARG A 196 -7.24 -1.20 10.15
C ARG A 196 -6.37 -0.58 11.23
N LEU A 197 -6.55 0.72 11.41
CA LEU A 197 -5.82 1.52 12.36
C LEU A 197 -6.49 1.47 13.73
N THR A 198 -5.67 1.29 14.75
CA THR A 198 -6.06 1.38 16.15
C THR A 198 -5.50 2.65 16.78
N TYR A 199 -6.06 3.07 17.91
CA TYR A 199 -5.45 4.13 18.72
C TYR A 199 -4.04 3.71 19.17
N PRO A 200 -3.12 4.69 19.32
CA PRO A 200 -1.81 4.43 19.89
C PRO A 200 -1.93 3.94 21.34
N THR A 201 -0.92 3.21 21.80
CA THR A 201 -0.77 2.89 23.22
C THR A 201 -0.57 4.16 24.06
N PRO A 202 -0.88 4.14 25.37
CA PRO A 202 -0.64 5.31 26.25
C PRO A 202 0.81 5.81 26.21
N GLU A 203 1.78 4.92 26.05
CA GLU A 203 3.19 5.25 25.93
C GLU A 203 3.51 5.99 24.63
N GLU A 204 2.97 5.52 23.50
CA GLU A 204 3.10 6.15 22.19
C GLU A 204 2.38 7.50 22.16
N GLU A 205 1.17 7.58 22.72
CA GLU A 205 0.39 8.81 22.81
C GLU A 205 1.13 9.86 23.66
N ARG A 206 1.71 9.46 24.80
CA ARG A 206 2.55 10.34 25.61
C ARG A 206 3.74 10.87 24.82
N GLU A 207 4.40 10.02 24.03
CA GLU A 207 5.53 10.43 23.21
C GLU A 207 5.10 11.42 22.11
N VAL A 208 3.96 11.20 21.44
CA VAL A 208 3.37 12.16 20.48
C VAL A 208 3.14 13.51 21.15
N LEU A 209 2.47 13.52 22.31
CA LEU A 209 2.19 14.75 23.06
C LEU A 209 3.47 15.49 23.47
N MET A 210 4.49 14.76 23.93
CA MET A 210 5.76 15.33 24.34
C MET A 210 6.58 15.88 23.16
N ARG A 211 6.51 15.23 21.98
CA ARG A 211 7.15 15.74 20.75
C ARG A 211 6.46 17.01 20.27
N ASN A 212 5.13 17.00 20.19
CA ASN A 212 4.36 18.17 19.79
C ASN A 212 4.60 19.37 20.71
N ALA A 213 4.62 19.15 22.04
CA ALA A 213 4.88 20.22 23.02
C ALA A 213 6.28 20.83 22.93
N ARG A 214 7.26 20.12 22.33
CA ARG A 214 8.62 20.61 22.10
C ARG A 214 8.78 21.35 20.78
N LEU A 215 7.76 21.33 19.91
CA LEU A 215 7.78 22.08 18.67
C LEU A 215 7.81 23.58 19.02
N GLY A 216 8.92 24.22 18.65
CA GLY A 216 9.10 25.66 18.87
C GLY A 216 8.27 26.50 17.90
N ILE A 217 8.66 27.77 17.74
CA ILE A 217 8.06 28.68 16.77
C ILE A 217 8.98 28.89 15.56
N ARG A 218 8.41 29.09 14.38
CA ARG A 218 9.09 29.53 13.16
C ARG A 218 8.69 30.96 12.87
N ARG A 219 9.65 31.79 12.45
CA ARG A 219 9.34 33.15 11.98
C ARG A 219 8.89 33.10 10.53
N GLU A 220 7.80 33.78 10.22
CA GLU A 220 7.24 33.85 8.87
C GLU A 220 6.86 35.30 8.58
N GLY A 221 7.58 35.94 7.65
CA GLY A 221 7.49 37.38 7.41
C GLY A 221 7.79 38.19 8.68
N SER A 222 6.86 39.08 9.06
CA SER A 222 6.93 39.88 10.29
C SER A 222 6.33 39.19 11.53
N GLY A 223 5.88 37.94 11.41
CA GLY A 223 5.22 37.19 12.48
C GLY A 223 5.97 35.92 12.90
N ALA A 224 5.34 35.16 13.80
CA ALA A 224 5.78 33.82 14.17
C ALA A 224 4.58 32.86 14.16
N VAL A 225 4.81 31.65 13.67
CA VAL A 225 3.85 30.54 13.64
C VAL A 225 4.39 29.40 14.50
N ALA A 226 3.52 28.66 15.18
CA ALA A 226 3.92 27.44 15.85
C ALA A 226 4.40 26.43 14.81
N ARG A 227 5.53 25.76 15.08
CA ARG A 227 5.98 24.66 14.24
C ARG A 227 5.02 23.50 14.39
N THR A 228 4.86 22.78 13.29
CA THR A 228 4.10 21.55 13.16
C THR A 228 5.06 20.40 12.88
N GLU A 229 4.59 19.17 13.01
CA GLU A 229 5.35 17.97 12.65
C GLU A 229 5.75 17.97 11.17
N PHE A 230 5.00 18.66 10.31
CA PHE A 230 5.31 18.78 8.89
C PHE A 230 6.60 19.59 8.62
N ASP A 231 6.98 20.47 9.54
CA ASP A 231 8.16 21.34 9.42
C ASP A 231 9.46 20.59 9.74
N VAL A 232 9.40 19.51 10.52
CA VAL A 232 10.56 18.68 10.88
C VAL A 232 11.20 18.04 9.64
N LEU A 233 10.38 17.82 8.60
CA LEU A 233 10.81 17.17 7.37
C LEU A 233 11.29 18.13 6.28
N GLU A 234 11.26 19.45 6.52
CA GLU A 234 11.76 20.43 5.56
C GLU A 234 13.27 20.21 5.33
N HIS A 235 13.65 19.90 4.07
CA HIS A 235 15.01 20.07 3.48
C HIS A 235 15.99 18.90 3.34
N SER A 236 15.60 17.63 3.32
CA SER A 236 16.48 16.56 2.78
C SER A 236 15.68 15.30 2.42
N PRO A 237 15.35 15.04 1.14
CA PRO A 237 14.89 13.72 0.76
C PRO A 237 16.00 12.70 1.04
N VAL A 238 15.63 11.51 1.52
CA VAL A 238 16.59 10.46 1.92
C VAL A 238 16.88 9.46 0.80
N GLY A 239 16.24 9.66 -0.36
CA GLY A 239 16.62 9.08 -1.64
C GLY A 239 15.93 9.78 -2.81
N THR A 240 16.11 9.18 -3.98
CA THR A 240 15.74 9.70 -5.28
C THR A 240 14.73 8.79 -5.97
N GLY A 241 14.14 9.26 -7.09
CA GLY A 241 13.32 8.40 -7.94
C GLY A 241 14.08 7.18 -8.47
N GLY A 242 15.40 7.25 -8.65
CA GLY A 242 16.23 6.12 -9.04
C GLY A 242 16.31 5.04 -7.96
N ASP A 243 16.47 5.44 -6.69
CA ASP A 243 16.46 4.51 -5.55
C ASP A 243 15.11 3.80 -5.41
N LEU A 244 14.02 4.52 -5.68
CA LEU A 244 12.68 3.95 -5.69
C LEU A 244 12.49 2.91 -6.80
N ILE A 245 12.98 3.19 -8.01
CA ILE A 245 12.95 2.23 -9.12
C ILE A 245 13.76 0.98 -8.77
N ALA A 246 14.97 1.15 -8.22
CA ALA A 246 15.81 0.04 -7.78
C ALA A 246 15.10 -0.82 -6.71
N ALA A 247 14.41 -0.19 -5.76
CA ALA A 247 13.60 -0.91 -4.77
C ALA A 247 12.44 -1.70 -5.42
N MET A 248 11.72 -1.10 -6.37
CA MET A 248 10.63 -1.77 -7.10
C MET A 248 11.14 -2.98 -7.92
N GLU A 249 12.31 -2.86 -8.54
CA GLU A 249 13.00 -3.94 -9.25
C GLU A 249 13.43 -5.04 -8.28
N ALA A 250 14.06 -4.68 -7.16
CA ALA A 250 14.50 -5.62 -6.13
C ALA A 250 13.35 -6.44 -5.54
N VAL A 251 12.14 -5.87 -5.42
CA VAL A 251 10.94 -6.62 -5.02
C VAL A 251 10.63 -7.77 -6.01
N GLN A 252 10.84 -7.58 -7.31
CA GLN A 252 10.58 -8.63 -8.31
C GLN A 252 11.56 -9.79 -8.19
N ASP A 253 12.80 -9.53 -7.75
CA ASP A 253 13.87 -10.52 -7.61
C ASP A 253 13.73 -11.38 -6.35
N ILE A 254 12.86 -11.00 -5.40
CA ILE A 254 12.62 -11.79 -4.19
C ILE A 254 12.05 -13.17 -4.53
N HIS A 255 12.74 -14.20 -4.05
CA HIS A 255 12.39 -15.59 -4.30
C HIS A 255 11.08 -15.98 -3.60
N VAL A 256 10.20 -16.63 -4.36
CA VAL A 256 8.97 -17.25 -3.88
C VAL A 256 9.02 -18.73 -4.25
N SER A 257 9.02 -19.59 -3.24
CA SER A 257 9.01 -21.04 -3.45
C SER A 257 7.65 -21.50 -3.97
N GLU A 258 7.63 -22.61 -4.72
CA GLU A 258 6.38 -23.25 -5.17
C GLU A 258 5.49 -23.60 -3.97
N THR A 259 6.07 -24.10 -2.88
CA THR A 259 5.34 -24.40 -1.64
C THR A 259 4.64 -23.18 -1.05
N PHE A 260 5.28 -22.00 -1.09
CA PHE A 260 4.62 -20.77 -0.64
C PHE A 260 3.44 -20.41 -1.56
N ALA A 261 3.62 -20.52 -2.87
CA ALA A 261 2.54 -20.28 -3.84
C ALA A 261 1.38 -21.25 -3.64
N ASP A 262 1.66 -22.53 -3.38
CA ASP A 262 0.65 -23.56 -3.07
C ASP A 262 -0.13 -23.20 -1.80
N HIS A 263 0.53 -22.73 -0.73
CA HIS A 263 -0.15 -22.28 0.48
C HIS A 263 -1.05 -21.06 0.24
N VAL A 264 -0.60 -20.11 -0.59
CA VAL A 264 -1.43 -18.95 -0.97
C VAL A 264 -2.67 -19.41 -1.74
N VAL A 265 -2.51 -20.31 -2.70
CA VAL A 265 -3.64 -20.88 -3.47
C VAL A 265 -4.57 -21.67 -2.57
N GLU A 266 -4.03 -22.46 -1.64
CA GLU A 266 -4.81 -23.23 -0.67
C GLU A 266 -5.71 -22.31 0.17
N ILE A 267 -5.15 -21.25 0.78
CA ILE A 267 -5.91 -20.31 1.61
C ILE A 267 -7.00 -19.60 0.80
N VAL A 268 -6.64 -19.05 -0.37
CA VAL A 268 -7.61 -18.38 -1.25
C VAL A 268 -8.72 -19.35 -1.63
N ASN A 269 -8.40 -20.60 -1.94
CA ASN A 269 -9.41 -21.60 -2.29
C ASN A 269 -10.28 -22.01 -1.10
N GLN A 270 -9.72 -22.14 0.10
CA GLN A 270 -10.49 -22.42 1.31
C GLN A 270 -11.54 -21.34 1.57
N THR A 271 -11.22 -20.04 1.37
CA THR A 271 -12.24 -18.99 1.49
C THR A 271 -13.41 -19.12 0.51
N ARG A 272 -13.21 -19.75 -0.66
CA ARG A 272 -14.28 -19.95 -1.66
C ARG A 272 -15.11 -21.21 -1.40
N GLN A 273 -14.65 -22.08 -0.51
CA GLN A 273 -15.30 -23.35 -0.17
C GLN A 273 -15.85 -23.34 1.26
N ASP A 274 -15.69 -22.23 1.99
CA ASP A 274 -16.15 -22.10 3.36
C ASP A 274 -17.64 -21.72 3.37
N ASP A 275 -18.48 -22.59 3.92
CA ASP A 275 -19.93 -22.44 3.93
C ASP A 275 -20.42 -21.21 4.72
N ARG A 276 -19.55 -20.55 5.49
CA ARG A 276 -19.87 -19.34 6.27
C ARG A 276 -19.74 -18.06 5.44
N LEU A 277 -19.22 -18.15 4.21
CA LEU A 277 -18.96 -17.01 3.34
C LEU A 277 -19.89 -17.04 2.13
N ASP A 278 -20.62 -15.95 1.89
CA ASP A 278 -21.36 -15.73 0.64
C ASP A 278 -20.39 -15.57 -0.54
N PHE A 279 -19.25 -14.91 -0.27
CA PHE A 279 -18.20 -14.64 -1.25
C PHE A 279 -16.81 -14.79 -0.61
N GLY A 280 -15.97 -15.57 -1.25
CA GLY A 280 -14.56 -15.75 -0.90
C GLY A 280 -13.62 -14.88 -1.73
N CYS A 281 -12.32 -15.00 -1.46
CA CYS A 281 -11.29 -14.20 -2.13
C CYS A 281 -11.19 -14.47 -3.65
N SER A 282 -11.01 -13.37 -4.40
CA SER A 282 -10.68 -13.41 -5.83
C SER A 282 -9.23 -13.87 -6.08
N PRO A 283 -8.84 -14.26 -7.31
CA PRO A 283 -7.44 -14.50 -7.66
C PRO A 283 -6.52 -13.30 -7.39
N ARG A 284 -7.06 -12.07 -7.35
CA ARG A 284 -6.29 -10.87 -7.01
C ARG A 284 -5.79 -10.90 -5.58
N ALA A 285 -6.48 -11.56 -4.65
CA ALA A 285 -5.98 -11.78 -3.29
C ALA A 285 -4.65 -12.56 -3.31
N GLY A 286 -4.56 -13.62 -4.12
CA GLY A 286 -3.33 -14.41 -4.25
C GLY A 286 -2.18 -13.60 -4.86
N ILE A 287 -2.47 -12.81 -5.90
CA ILE A 287 -1.49 -11.89 -6.52
C ILE A 287 -1.01 -10.85 -5.50
N ALA A 288 -1.94 -10.24 -4.76
CA ALA A 288 -1.65 -9.24 -3.74
C ALA A 288 -0.82 -9.84 -2.60
N LEU A 289 -1.12 -11.05 -2.13
CA LEU A 289 -0.35 -11.76 -1.11
C LEU A 289 1.09 -12.00 -1.56
N ILE A 290 1.30 -12.52 -2.77
CA ILE A 290 2.65 -12.79 -3.28
C ILE A 290 3.46 -11.49 -3.44
N LYS A 291 2.86 -10.46 -4.07
CA LYS A 291 3.54 -9.17 -4.25
C LYS A 291 3.88 -8.52 -2.91
N SER A 292 2.92 -8.53 -1.98
CA SER A 292 3.10 -7.93 -0.66
C SER A 292 4.12 -8.71 0.19
N ALA A 293 4.12 -10.03 0.12
CA ALA A 293 5.08 -10.88 0.82
C ALA A 293 6.51 -10.66 0.30
N ARG A 294 6.69 -10.49 -1.01
CA ARG A 294 7.99 -10.13 -1.60
C ARG A 294 8.48 -8.79 -1.07
N ALA A 295 7.63 -7.76 -1.13
CA ALA A 295 7.99 -6.44 -0.64
C ALA A 295 8.29 -6.44 0.87
N ARG A 296 7.51 -7.18 1.67
CA ARG A 296 7.77 -7.37 3.10
C ARG A 296 9.10 -8.07 3.35
N ALA A 297 9.43 -9.11 2.59
CA ALA A 297 10.72 -9.78 2.71
C ALA A 297 11.88 -8.83 2.42
N LEU A 298 11.78 -8.01 1.37
CA LEU A 298 12.77 -6.96 1.06
C LEU A 298 12.91 -5.95 2.22
N ILE A 299 11.78 -5.43 2.74
CA ILE A 299 11.77 -4.48 3.88
C ILE A 299 12.41 -5.08 5.14
N GLN A 300 12.35 -6.41 5.28
CA GLN A 300 12.92 -7.16 6.41
C GLN A 300 14.33 -7.69 6.11
N GLY A 301 14.97 -7.28 5.01
CA GLY A 301 16.35 -7.66 4.67
C GLY A 301 16.50 -9.11 4.21
N ARG A 302 15.44 -9.72 3.69
CA ARG A 302 15.42 -11.11 3.20
C ARG A 302 15.28 -11.18 1.69
N HIS A 303 16.02 -12.09 1.07
CA HIS A 303 15.94 -12.40 -0.37
C HIS A 303 14.83 -13.41 -0.74
N TYR A 304 14.06 -13.87 0.24
CA TYR A 304 13.01 -14.87 0.05
C TYR A 304 11.85 -14.66 1.01
N VAL A 305 10.65 -15.03 0.57
CA VAL A 305 9.44 -15.00 1.40
C VAL A 305 9.42 -16.17 2.39
N VAL A 306 8.85 -15.93 3.57
CA VAL A 306 8.64 -16.95 4.61
C VAL A 306 7.15 -17.01 4.97
N PRO A 307 6.66 -18.12 5.58
CA PRO A 307 5.26 -18.23 5.99
C PRO A 307 4.75 -17.06 6.84
N ASP A 308 5.59 -16.48 7.70
CA ASP A 308 5.21 -15.32 8.52
C ASP A 308 4.80 -14.09 7.69
N ASP A 309 5.28 -13.96 6.44
CA ASP A 309 4.83 -12.91 5.52
C ASP A 309 3.36 -13.07 5.14
N LEU A 310 2.95 -14.31 4.88
CA LEU A 310 1.55 -14.65 4.60
C LEU A 310 0.67 -14.35 5.82
N PHE A 311 1.10 -14.76 7.02
CA PHE A 311 0.34 -14.52 8.24
C PHE A 311 0.19 -13.02 8.56
N ALA A 312 1.27 -12.24 8.44
CA ALA A 312 1.27 -10.82 8.74
C ALA A 312 0.43 -9.97 7.77
N LEU A 313 0.19 -10.46 6.55
CA LEU A 313 -0.49 -9.73 5.48
C LEU A 313 -1.89 -10.26 5.16
N ALA A 314 -2.25 -11.46 5.62
CA ALA A 314 -3.52 -12.09 5.28
C ALA A 314 -4.72 -11.22 5.68
N GLU A 315 -4.73 -10.66 6.88
CA GLU A 315 -5.84 -9.79 7.29
C GLU A 315 -5.98 -8.57 6.38
N ASP A 316 -4.88 -7.88 6.09
CA ASP A 316 -4.84 -6.68 5.24
C ASP A 316 -5.20 -7.00 3.78
N VAL A 317 -4.92 -8.21 3.28
CA VAL A 317 -5.20 -8.59 1.90
C VAL A 317 -6.58 -9.24 1.74
N MET A 318 -7.08 -9.97 2.72
CA MET A 318 -8.21 -10.88 2.52
C MET A 318 -9.51 -10.38 3.13
N LEU A 319 -9.49 -9.62 4.23
CA LEU A 319 -10.71 -9.33 4.98
C LEU A 319 -11.69 -8.42 4.23
N HIS A 320 -11.19 -7.50 3.38
CA HIS A 320 -12.04 -6.69 2.50
C HIS A 320 -12.45 -7.42 1.21
N ARG A 321 -12.05 -8.69 1.05
CA ARG A 321 -12.36 -9.55 -0.11
C ARG A 321 -13.22 -10.76 0.24
N ILE A 322 -13.68 -10.87 1.49
CA ILE A 322 -14.60 -11.91 1.94
C ILE A 322 -15.87 -11.27 2.49
N ARG A 323 -16.99 -11.98 2.35
CA ARG A 323 -18.29 -11.57 2.89
C ARG A 323 -18.94 -12.75 3.61
N LEU A 324 -19.26 -12.55 4.90
CA LEU A 324 -19.97 -13.54 5.69
C LEU A 324 -21.44 -13.62 5.25
N ASN A 325 -22.00 -14.82 5.32
CA ASN A 325 -23.43 -15.03 5.16
C ASN A 325 -24.20 -14.60 6.42
N TYR A 326 -25.53 -14.56 6.30
CA TYR A 326 -26.39 -14.12 7.39
C TYR A 326 -26.34 -15.06 8.60
N GLU A 327 -26.23 -16.38 8.41
CA GLU A 327 -26.14 -17.33 9.53
C GLU A 327 -24.88 -17.10 10.36
N ALA A 328 -23.72 -16.95 9.73
CA ALA A 328 -22.45 -16.72 10.42
C ALA A 328 -22.45 -15.39 11.20
N LEU A 329 -23.05 -14.35 10.63
CA LEU A 329 -23.24 -13.07 11.32
C LEU A 329 -24.19 -13.21 12.52
N ALA A 330 -25.27 -13.99 12.40
CA ALA A 330 -26.21 -14.25 13.49
C ALA A 330 -25.57 -15.04 14.64
N ASP A 331 -24.62 -15.92 14.32
CA ASP A 331 -23.79 -16.66 15.30
C ASP A 331 -22.70 -15.78 15.95
N GLY A 332 -22.61 -14.50 15.56
CA GLY A 332 -21.68 -13.53 16.13
C GLY A 332 -20.25 -13.66 15.60
N LEU A 333 -20.04 -14.38 14.49
CA LEU A 333 -18.73 -14.50 13.87
C LEU A 333 -18.34 -13.21 13.15
N THR A 334 -17.05 -12.87 13.21
CA THR A 334 -16.46 -11.80 12.41
C THR A 334 -15.63 -12.39 11.26
N GLY A 335 -15.36 -11.56 10.25
CA GLY A 335 -14.46 -11.96 9.15
C GLY A 335 -13.07 -12.34 9.65
N THR A 336 -12.59 -11.65 10.69
CA THR A 336 -11.33 -11.96 11.35
C THR A 336 -11.37 -13.37 11.96
N ASP A 337 -12.43 -13.73 12.67
CA ASP A 337 -12.57 -15.08 13.26
C ASP A 337 -12.55 -16.18 12.20
N VAL A 338 -13.31 -15.99 11.12
CA VAL A 338 -13.39 -16.95 10.01
C VAL A 338 -12.03 -17.09 9.33
N LEU A 339 -11.35 -15.97 9.04
CA LEU A 339 -10.05 -15.99 8.38
C LEU A 339 -8.98 -16.66 9.26
N GLN A 340 -8.92 -16.34 10.55
CA GLN A 340 -7.96 -16.97 11.47
C GLN A 340 -8.18 -18.49 11.57
N GLN A 341 -9.43 -18.96 11.56
CA GLN A 341 -9.74 -20.38 11.55
C GLN A 341 -9.32 -21.08 10.25
N ILE A 342 -9.52 -20.43 9.09
CA ILE A 342 -9.03 -20.92 7.79
C ILE A 342 -7.50 -21.03 7.82
N MET A 343 -6.82 -19.99 8.30
CA MET A 343 -5.36 -19.94 8.36
C MET A 343 -4.75 -20.97 9.31
N ALA A 344 -5.42 -21.33 10.41
CA ALA A 344 -4.97 -22.36 11.34
C ALA A 344 -4.93 -23.79 10.73
N GLY A 345 -5.61 -23.99 9.58
CA GLY A 345 -5.63 -25.26 8.83
C GLY A 345 -4.50 -25.42 7.80
N VAL A 346 -3.77 -24.34 7.50
CA VAL A 346 -2.78 -24.29 6.41
C VAL A 346 -1.56 -25.15 6.72
N GLY A 347 -1.06 -25.89 5.72
CA GLY A 347 0.09 -26.78 5.87
C GLY A 347 -0.22 -28.17 6.45
N ARG A 348 -1.43 -28.43 6.97
CA ARG A 348 -1.82 -29.77 7.45
C ARG A 348 -2.04 -30.78 6.32
N LYS A 349 -2.46 -30.33 5.12
CA LYS A 349 -2.72 -31.23 3.98
C LYS A 349 -1.47 -31.65 3.21
N VAL A 350 -0.41 -30.81 3.19
CA VAL A 350 0.84 -31.11 2.45
C VAL A 350 1.60 -32.27 3.11
N ALA A 351 1.53 -32.39 4.44
CA ALA A 351 2.11 -33.53 5.18
C ALA A 351 1.45 -34.89 4.86
N GLY A 352 0.24 -34.90 4.28
CA GLY A 352 -0.52 -36.13 3.99
C GLY A 352 -0.27 -36.77 2.62
N ARG A 353 0.46 -36.10 1.70
CA ARG A 353 0.61 -36.57 0.31
C ARG A 353 1.90 -37.35 0.01
N ASN A 354 2.86 -37.39 0.93
CA ASN A 354 4.10 -38.19 0.76
C ASN A 354 4.01 -39.59 1.40
N GLY A 355 2.81 -40.06 1.74
CA GLY A 355 2.60 -41.27 2.53
C GLY A 355 1.98 -42.47 1.82
N GLN A 356 1.84 -42.47 0.48
CA GLN A 356 1.33 -43.65 -0.24
C GLN A 356 1.91 -43.77 -1.65
N THR A 357 2.93 -44.61 -1.82
CA THR A 357 2.96 -45.60 -2.91
C THR A 357 3.80 -46.80 -2.45
N VAL A 358 3.28 -47.98 -2.79
CA VAL A 358 3.75 -49.35 -2.53
C VAL A 358 5.22 -49.58 -2.87
#